data_AF-A0ABD2G4Q9-F1
#
_entry.id   AF-A0ABD2G4Q9-F1
#
_cell.length_a   1.000
_cell.length_b   1.000
_cell.length_c   1.000
_cell.angle_alpha   90.00
_cell.angle_beta   90.00
_cell.angle_gamma   90.00
#
_symmetry.space_group_name_H-M   'P 1'
#
loop_
_entity.id
_entity.type
_entity.pdbx_description
1 polymer ?
#
loop_
_entity_poly.entity_id
_entity_poly.type
_entity_poly.pdbx_seq_one_letter_code
_entity_poly.pdbx_strand_id
1 'polypeptide(L)'
;MVSNYRTPPKFDEARPYECWKNEVNVWRRVTELDKKKQALTVALGLEGRARESSMEIPAEDLDSDDGMAKLLAKLDEVFLKEEKDRAYEAYSHFDGISKDSAVSMADYIIDFEQR
;
A
#
# COMPACT_ATOMS: atom_id res chain seq x y z
N MET A 1 -23.99 18.80 3.32
CA MET A 1 -22.55 19.08 3.46
C MET A 1 -21.97 19.13 2.06
N VAL A 2 -21.30 20.23 1.68
CA VAL A 2 -20.61 20.29 0.39
C VAL A 2 -19.40 19.37 0.49
N SER A 3 -19.38 18.30 -0.29
CA SER A 3 -18.23 17.40 -0.37
C SER A 3 -17.06 18.18 -0.96
N ASN A 4 -16.02 18.43 -0.16
CA ASN A 4 -14.83 19.15 -0.60
C ASN A 4 -13.89 18.20 -1.35
N TYR A 5 -14.11 18.04 -2.66
CA TYR A 5 -13.30 17.16 -3.51
C TYR A 5 -11.88 17.70 -3.82
N ARG A 6 -11.44 18.78 -3.15
CA ARG A 6 -10.05 19.25 -3.23
C ARG A 6 -9.11 18.48 -2.30
N THR A 7 -9.64 17.74 -1.33
CA THR A 7 -8.84 16.93 -0.42
C THR A 7 -8.82 15.48 -0.91
N PRO A 8 -7.64 14.88 -1.14
CA PRO A 8 -7.54 13.49 -1.55
C PRO A 8 -7.88 12.52 -0.38
N PRO A 9 -8.26 11.27 -0.69
CA PRO A 9 -8.42 10.23 0.32
C PRO A 9 -7.14 10.03 1.13
N LYS A 10 -7.28 9.98 2.46
CA LYS A 10 -6.15 9.74 3.36
C LYS A 10 -5.64 8.31 3.17
N PHE A 11 -4.33 8.16 3.01
CA PHE A 11 -3.68 6.86 3.07
C PHE A 11 -3.46 6.46 4.53
N ASP A 12 -3.78 5.21 4.85
CA ASP A 12 -3.59 4.60 6.16
C ASP A 12 -3.02 3.20 5.95
N GLU A 13 -1.82 2.95 6.46
CA GLU A 13 -1.11 1.68 6.31
C GLU A 13 -1.86 0.50 6.97
N ALA A 14 -2.85 0.76 7.85
CA ALA A 14 -3.73 -0.27 8.40
C ALA A 14 -4.70 -0.86 7.36
N ARG A 15 -4.90 -0.18 6.21
CA ARG A 15 -5.80 -0.63 5.14
C ARG A 15 -5.00 -1.11 3.93
N PRO A 16 -5.53 -2.07 3.14
CA PRO A 16 -4.86 -2.53 1.92
C PRO A 16 -4.57 -1.37 0.96
N TYR A 17 -3.33 -1.31 0.47
CA TYR A 17 -2.87 -0.25 -0.41
C TYR A 17 -3.68 -0.16 -1.71
N GLU A 18 -4.03 -1.31 -2.30
CA GLU A 18 -4.87 -1.39 -3.50
C GLU A 18 -6.25 -0.73 -3.31
N CYS A 19 -6.85 -0.87 -2.12
CA CYS A 19 -8.13 -0.21 -1.81
C CYS A 19 -7.97 1.32 -1.83
N TRP A 20 -6.94 1.85 -1.17
CA TRP A 20 -6.66 3.29 -1.18
C TRP A 20 -6.33 3.80 -2.59
N LYS A 21 -5.54 3.05 -3.36
CA LYS A 21 -5.23 3.38 -4.75
C LYS A 21 -6.50 3.50 -5.61
N ASN A 22 -7.46 2.62 -5.40
CA ASN A 22 -8.77 2.71 -6.06
C ASN A 22 -9.56 3.96 -5.60
N GLU A 23 -9.57 4.27 -4.30
CA GLU A 23 -10.19 5.51 -3.79
C GLU A 23 -9.60 6.76 -4.44
N VAL A 24 -8.27 6.84 -4.56
CA VAL A 24 -7.58 7.94 -5.24
C VAL A 24 -7.98 8.00 -6.72
N ASN A 25 -8.09 6.86 -7.39
CA ASN A 25 -8.55 6.83 -8.77
C ASN A 25 -9.99 7.32 -8.94
N VAL A 26 -10.88 7.01 -8.00
CA VAL A 26 -12.25 7.57 -7.98
C VAL A 26 -12.19 9.08 -7.73
N TRP A 27 -11.41 9.52 -6.74
CA TRP A 27 -11.24 10.94 -6.42
C TRP A 27 -10.74 11.76 -7.61
N ARG A 28 -9.77 11.25 -8.38
CA ARG A 28 -9.24 11.91 -9.59
C ARG A 28 -10.30 12.20 -10.66
N ARG A 29 -11.40 11.44 -10.68
CA ARG A 29 -12.51 11.61 -11.63
C ARG A 29 -13.52 12.66 -11.20
N VAL A 30 -13.57 12.99 -9.90
CA VAL A 30 -14.55 13.90 -9.31
C VAL A 30 -13.93 15.20 -8.79
N THR A 31 -12.61 15.27 -8.69
CA THR A 31 -11.89 16.46 -8.24
C THR A 31 -11.89 17.55 -9.31
N GLU A 32 -11.95 18.80 -8.87
CA GLU A 32 -11.79 19.99 -9.69
C GLU A 32 -10.31 20.41 -9.84
N LEU A 33 -9.38 19.71 -9.19
CA LEU A 33 -7.96 20.03 -9.27
C LEU A 33 -7.41 19.71 -10.66
N ASP A 34 -6.64 20.67 -11.19
CA ASP A 34 -5.82 20.49 -12.39
C ASP A 34 -4.99 19.20 -12.28
N LYS A 35 -4.91 18.42 -13.35
CA LYS A 35 -4.20 17.13 -13.37
C LYS A 35 -2.79 17.22 -12.79
N LYS A 36 -2.06 18.29 -13.13
CA LYS A 36 -0.69 18.57 -12.65
C LYS A 36 -0.60 18.76 -11.14
N LYS A 37 -1.66 19.30 -10.51
CA LYS A 37 -1.70 19.55 -9.06
C LYS A 37 -2.16 18.35 -8.25
N GLN A 38 -2.77 17.34 -8.88
CA GLN A 38 -3.31 16.17 -8.19
C GLN A 38 -2.20 15.40 -7.48
N ALA A 39 -1.09 15.13 -8.16
CA ALA A 39 0.02 14.34 -7.60
C ALA A 39 0.68 15.05 -6.41
N LEU A 40 0.93 16.36 -6.54
CA LEU A 40 1.44 17.18 -5.45
C LEU A 40 0.51 17.16 -4.24
N THR A 41 -0.81 17.29 -4.48
CA THR A 41 -1.81 17.30 -3.41
C THR A 41 -1.87 15.96 -2.69
N VAL A 42 -1.83 14.86 -3.43
CA VAL A 42 -1.79 13.51 -2.85
C VAL A 42 -0.50 13.32 -2.07
N ALA A 43 0.67 13.62 -2.65
CA ALA A 43 1.97 13.46 -2.00
C ALA A 43 2.08 14.25 -0.67
N LEU A 44 1.53 15.47 -0.62
CA LEU A 44 1.49 16.28 0.60
C LEU A 44 0.52 15.74 1.67
N GLY A 45 -0.51 14.98 1.25
CA GLY A 45 -1.46 14.32 2.15
C GLY A 45 -1.00 12.95 2.66
N LEU A 46 0.10 12.42 2.13
CA LEU A 46 0.71 11.19 2.63
C LEU A 46 1.45 11.45 3.95
N GLU A 47 1.55 10.40 4.75
CA GLU A 47 2.26 10.39 6.04
C GLU A 47 3.28 9.23 6.06
N GLY A 48 4.21 9.26 7.01
CA GLY A 48 5.19 8.17 7.22
C GLY A 48 6.00 7.81 5.97
N ARG A 49 6.14 6.50 5.73
CA ARG A 49 6.98 5.94 4.65
C ARG A 49 6.47 6.29 3.26
N ALA A 50 5.15 6.37 3.09
CA ALA A 50 4.54 6.78 1.84
C ALA A 50 4.93 8.22 1.48
N ARG A 51 4.96 9.11 2.49
CA ARG A 51 5.43 10.48 2.29
C ARG A 51 6.91 10.50 1.93
N GLU A 52 7.76 9.83 2.70
CA GLU A 52 9.21 9.75 2.44
C GLU A 52 9.48 9.30 1.00
N SER A 53 8.85 8.21 0.57
CA SER A 53 8.99 7.67 -0.79
C SER A 53 8.50 8.65 -1.87
N SER A 54 7.42 9.40 -1.59
CA SER A 54 6.91 10.40 -2.54
C SER A 54 7.82 11.63 -2.67
N MET A 55 8.56 11.99 -1.61
CA MET A 55 9.47 13.14 -1.61
C MET A 55 10.78 12.86 -2.37
N GLU A 56 11.05 11.59 -2.73
CA GLU A 56 12.16 11.24 -3.62
C GLU A 56 11.88 11.62 -5.09
N ILE A 57 10.62 11.83 -5.45
CA ILE A 57 10.23 12.26 -6.79
C ILE A 57 10.39 13.79 -6.88
N PRO A 58 11.10 14.33 -7.88
CA PRO A 58 11.18 15.77 -8.09
C PRO A 58 9.79 16.42 -8.20
N ALA A 59 9.60 17.58 -7.58
CA ALA A 59 8.31 18.27 -7.59
C ALA A 59 7.85 18.61 -9.01
N GLU A 60 8.78 18.92 -9.91
CA GLU A 60 8.55 19.15 -11.35
C GLU A 60 8.04 17.91 -12.09
N ASP A 61 8.45 16.72 -11.66
CA ASP A 61 7.93 15.48 -12.21
C ASP A 61 6.50 15.21 -11.73
N LEU A 62 6.18 15.58 -10.48
CA LEU A 62 4.83 15.51 -9.93
C LEU A 62 3.91 16.59 -10.51
N ASP A 63 4.43 17.77 -10.86
CA ASP A 63 3.68 18.88 -11.51
C ASP A 63 3.51 18.67 -13.02
N SER A 64 3.10 17.46 -13.41
CA SER A 64 2.92 17.08 -14.81
C SER A 64 1.59 16.33 -15.01
N ASP A 65 1.12 16.24 -16.25
CA ASP A 65 -0.13 15.52 -16.54
C ASP A 65 -0.05 14.02 -16.20
N ASP A 66 1.18 13.49 -16.17
CA ASP A 66 1.51 12.12 -15.78
C ASP A 66 2.01 12.00 -14.33
N GLY A 67 2.01 13.09 -13.55
CA GLY A 67 2.56 13.12 -12.19
C GLY A 67 1.92 12.08 -11.27
N MET A 68 0.61 11.85 -11.41
CA MET A 68 -0.10 10.81 -10.65
C MET A 68 0.36 9.39 -11.02
N ALA A 69 0.70 9.15 -12.29
CA ALA A 69 1.20 7.84 -12.72
C ALA A 69 2.58 7.59 -12.12
N LYS A 70 3.46 8.60 -12.12
CA LYS A 70 4.79 8.53 -11.49
C LYS A 70 4.69 8.29 -9.98
N LEU A 71 3.82 9.03 -9.30
CA LEU A 71 3.59 8.87 -7.85
C LEU A 71 3.09 7.45 -7.52
N LEU A 72 2.07 6.97 -8.24
CA LEU A 72 1.54 5.63 -8.00
C LEU A 72 2.55 4.53 -8.34
N ALA A 73 3.35 4.68 -9.39
CA ALA A 73 4.40 3.71 -9.71
C ALA A 73 5.42 3.58 -8.58
N LYS A 74 5.88 4.70 -8.01
CA LYS A 74 6.80 4.70 -6.87
C LYS A 74 6.19 4.05 -5.62
N LEU A 75 4.91 4.32 -5.35
CA LEU A 75 4.21 3.71 -4.22
C LEU A 75 3.92 2.22 -4.46
N ASP A 76 3.66 1.81 -5.70
CA ASP A 76 3.47 0.40 -6.08
C ASP A 76 4.73 -0.43 -5.80
N GLU A 77 5.92 0.12 -6.07
CA GLU A 77 7.21 -0.54 -5.78
C GLU A 77 7.38 -0.85 -4.29
N VAL A 78 6.85 0.00 -3.41
CA VAL A 78 6.98 -0.13 -1.96
C VAL A 78 5.88 -1.03 -1.40
N PHE A 79 4.62 -0.66 -1.61
CA PHE A 79 3.50 -1.26 -0.88
C PHE A 79 2.92 -2.51 -1.56
N LEU A 80 2.88 -2.53 -2.89
CA LEU A 80 2.32 -3.63 -3.66
C LEU A 80 3.28 -4.85 -3.68
N LYS A 81 4.58 -4.58 -3.66
CA LYS A 81 5.62 -5.60 -3.48
C LYS A 81 5.54 -6.20 -2.07
N GLU A 82 5.49 -5.36 -1.04
CA GLU A 82 5.40 -5.83 0.35
C GLU A 82 4.16 -6.69 0.61
N GLU A 83 2.99 -6.32 0.07
CA GLU A 83 1.78 -7.11 0.25
C GLU A 83 1.92 -8.53 -0.34
N LYS A 84 2.55 -8.64 -1.52
CA LYS A 84 2.85 -9.93 -2.15
C LYS A 84 3.90 -10.71 -1.37
N ASP A 85 4.96 -10.06 -0.92
CA ASP A 85 6.03 -10.69 -0.15
C ASP A 85 5.47 -11.23 1.19
N ARG A 86 4.65 -10.46 1.90
CA ARG A 86 3.97 -10.91 3.14
C ARG A 86 3.04 -12.09 2.88
N ALA A 87 2.26 -12.06 1.80
CA ALA A 87 1.38 -13.17 1.44
C ALA A 87 2.18 -14.44 1.12
N TYR A 88 3.30 -14.30 0.41
CA TYR A 88 4.20 -15.40 0.10
C TYR A 88 4.89 -15.96 1.34
N GLU A 89 5.38 -15.10 2.25
CA GLU A 89 5.98 -15.51 3.52
C GLU A 89 4.98 -16.26 4.40
N ALA A 90 3.75 -15.75 4.53
CA ALA A 90 2.69 -16.40 5.29
C ALA A 90 2.34 -17.78 4.70
N TYR A 91 2.23 -17.87 3.36
CA TYR A 91 2.00 -19.14 2.69
C TYR A 91 3.17 -20.10 2.84
N SER A 92 4.41 -19.64 2.69
CA SER A 92 5.62 -20.46 2.84
C SER A 92 5.78 -20.97 4.27
N HIS A 93 5.45 -20.14 5.26
CA HIS A 93 5.39 -20.56 6.64
C HIS A 93 4.36 -21.67 6.82
N PHE A 94 3.15 -21.49 6.26
CA PHE A 94 2.09 -22.49 6.31
C PHE A 94 2.47 -23.82 5.62
N ASP A 95 3.03 -23.77 4.42
CA ASP A 95 3.45 -24.96 3.66
C ASP A 95 4.63 -25.68 4.33
N GLY A 96 5.51 -24.91 5.00
CA GLY A 96 6.61 -25.44 5.79
C GLY A 96 6.17 -26.14 7.09
N ILE A 97 4.90 -26.02 7.50
CA ILE A 97 4.34 -26.73 8.65
C ILE A 97 4.29 -28.23 8.31
N SER A 98 5.25 -28.99 8.82
CA SER A 98 5.28 -30.45 8.69
C SER A 98 5.64 -31.11 10.02
N LYS A 99 5.05 -32.28 10.28
CA LYS A 99 5.38 -33.11 11.44
C LYS A 99 6.57 -33.99 11.11
N ASP A 100 7.66 -33.88 11.87
CA ASP A 100 8.76 -34.85 11.81
C ASP A 100 8.22 -36.26 12.11
N SER A 101 8.61 -37.25 11.31
CA SER A 101 8.29 -38.67 11.50
C SER A 101 8.58 -39.20 12.91
N ALA A 102 9.57 -38.64 13.61
CA ALA A 102 9.98 -39.03 14.96
C ALA A 102 9.08 -38.47 16.08
N VAL A 103 8.27 -37.43 15.80
CA VAL A 103 7.45 -36.75 16.81
C VAL A 103 6.03 -37.33 16.82
N SER A 104 5.43 -37.55 17.99
CA SER A 104 4.03 -37.99 18.06
C SER A 104 3.09 -36.86 17.63
N MET A 105 1.90 -37.19 17.13
CA MET A 105 0.92 -36.15 16.75
C MET A 105 0.51 -35.28 17.94
N ALA A 106 0.46 -35.83 19.15
CA ALA A 106 0.11 -35.10 20.36
C ALA A 106 1.16 -34.06 20.74
N ASP A 107 2.45 -34.44 20.71
CA ASP A 107 3.55 -33.52 21.02
C ASP A 107 3.67 -32.41 19.97
N TYR A 108 3.39 -32.75 18.71
CA TYR A 108 3.37 -31.79 17.61
C TYR A 108 2.27 -30.74 17.76
N ILE A 109 1.04 -31.15 18.13
CA ILE A 109 -0.08 -30.21 18.35
C ILE A 109 0.23 -29.28 19.53
N ILE A 110 0.80 -29.81 20.61
CA ILE A 110 1.18 -29.01 21.79
C ILE A 110 2.24 -27.96 21.42
N ASP A 111 3.26 -28.31 20.63
CA ASP A 111 4.29 -27.36 20.16
C ASP A 111 3.70 -26.34 19.17
N PHE A 112 2.82 -26.80 18.28
CA PHE A 112 2.18 -25.94 17.27
C PHE A 112 1.27 -24.88 17.90
N GLU A 113 0.49 -25.22 18.92
CA GLU A 113 -0.40 -24.28 19.62
C GLU A 113 0.35 -23.26 20.51
N GLN A 114 1.65 -23.48 20.78
CA GLN A 114 2.49 -22.58 21.57
C GLN A 114 3.28 -21.56 20.72
N ARG A 115 3.26 -21.66 19.39
CA ARG A 115 3.92 -20.75 18.44
C ARG A 115 3.00 -19.63 17.98
#